data_AF-A0A397E2P3-F1
#
_entry.id   AF-A0A397E2P3-F1
#
_cell.length_a   1.000
_cell.length_b   1.000
_cell.length_c   1.000
_cell.angle_alpha   90.00
_cell.angle_beta   90.00
_cell.angle_gamma   90.00
#
_symmetry.space_group_name_H-M   'P 1'
#
loop_
_entity.id
_entity.type
_entity.pdbx_description
1 polymer ?
#
loop_
_entity_poly.entity_id
_entity_poly.type
_entity_poly.pdbx_seq_one_letter_code
_entity_poly.pdbx_strand_id
1 'polypeptide(L)'
;MLCDLLHPTDPQDVQIHVLMVLANSLALYNAVSKSHAADSFTQSGASQPLIQCLSSGVEDLELQSIRTMFHLCKAKGTTGQMDATKCLHVYMVNNPACRDEVVGHNGLTILVQTLLLLTATSPDADVDVVVETLLLCLESEFVQQYPIERAFVAPLFGALQPHF
;
A
#
# COMPACT_ATOMS: atom_id res chain seq x y z
N MET A 1 6.95 20.07 -1.91
CA MET A 1 7.75 20.40 -3.11
C MET A 1 7.62 19.36 -4.21
N LEU A 2 7.98 18.08 -4.02
CA LEU A 2 7.76 17.04 -5.05
C LEU A 2 6.29 16.60 -5.15
N CYS A 3 5.64 16.35 -4.03
CA CYS A 3 4.23 15.97 -3.99
C CYS A 3 3.26 17.00 -4.58
N ASP A 4 3.66 18.27 -4.63
CA ASP A 4 2.85 19.36 -5.17
C ASP A 4 2.69 19.25 -6.70
N LEU A 5 3.57 18.47 -7.35
CA LEU A 5 3.57 18.19 -8.79
C LEU A 5 2.72 16.98 -9.19
N LEU A 6 1.93 16.43 -8.24
CA LEU A 6 0.92 15.40 -8.51
C LEU A 6 -0.45 16.04 -8.83
N HIS A 7 -0.52 17.35 -9.03
CA HIS A 7 -1.81 18.02 -9.19
C HIS A 7 -2.46 17.62 -10.52
N PRO A 8 -3.79 17.44 -10.60
CA PRO A 8 -4.48 17.02 -11.83
C PRO A 8 -4.26 17.91 -13.06
N THR A 9 -3.80 19.14 -12.85
CA THR A 9 -3.48 20.09 -13.93
C THR A 9 -2.05 19.98 -14.43
N ASP A 10 -1.18 19.26 -13.71
CA ASP A 10 0.18 19.01 -14.15
C ASP A 10 0.19 18.00 -15.32
N PRO A 11 1.18 18.09 -16.22
CA PRO A 11 1.33 17.13 -17.30
C PRO A 11 1.50 15.69 -16.78
N GLN A 12 0.85 14.72 -17.45
CA GLN A 12 0.88 13.31 -17.04
C GLN A 12 2.30 12.73 -16.99
N ASP A 13 3.17 13.12 -17.92
CA ASP A 13 4.58 12.72 -17.94
C ASP A 13 5.33 13.24 -16.69
N VAL A 14 5.04 14.47 -16.26
CA VAL A 14 5.59 15.02 -15.01
C VAL A 14 5.10 14.22 -13.81
N GLN A 15 3.80 13.95 -13.73
CA GLN A 15 3.22 13.16 -12.63
C GLN A 15 3.84 11.75 -12.56
N ILE A 16 4.00 11.06 -13.69
CA ILE A 16 4.65 9.74 -13.77
C ILE A 16 6.06 9.80 -13.20
N HIS A 17 6.89 10.77 -13.64
CA HIS A 17 8.26 10.88 -13.16
C HIS A 17 8.34 11.23 -11.66
N VAL A 18 7.42 12.07 -11.18
CA VAL A 18 7.31 12.39 -9.75
C VAL A 18 6.97 11.13 -8.94
N LEU A 19 6.00 10.33 -9.38
CA LEU A 19 5.65 9.06 -8.74
C LEU A 19 6.81 8.07 -8.73
N MET A 20 7.58 7.96 -9.82
CA MET A 20 8.79 7.14 -9.86
C MET A 20 9.84 7.59 -8.82
N VAL A 21 10.10 8.90 -8.74
CA VAL A 21 11.05 9.47 -7.76
C VAL A 21 10.57 9.21 -6.33
N LEU A 22 9.28 9.40 -6.07
CA LEU A 22 8.67 9.15 -4.77
C LEU A 22 8.75 7.68 -4.37
N ALA A 23 8.38 6.77 -5.27
CA ALA A 23 8.45 5.33 -5.05
C ALA A 23 9.89 4.89 -4.70
N ASN A 24 10.88 5.33 -5.49
CA ASN A 24 12.28 5.01 -5.25
C ASN A 24 12.81 5.61 -3.94
N SER A 25 12.38 6.82 -3.60
CA SER A 25 12.74 7.48 -2.34
C SER A 25 12.17 6.69 -1.16
N LEU A 26 10.89 6.36 -1.18
CA LEU A 26 10.25 5.56 -0.14
C LEU A 26 10.89 4.17 -0.02
N ALA A 27 11.23 3.52 -1.14
CA ALA A 27 11.96 2.25 -1.15
C ALA A 27 13.30 2.36 -0.41
N LEU A 28 14.08 3.40 -0.70
CA LEU A 28 15.37 3.65 -0.06
C LEU A 28 15.21 3.89 1.45
N TYR A 29 14.23 4.70 1.85
CA TYR A 29 13.95 5.00 3.26
C TYR A 29 13.50 3.76 4.03
N ASN A 30 12.65 2.92 3.43
CA ASN A 30 12.26 1.64 3.99
C ASN A 30 13.47 0.70 4.15
N ALA A 31 14.39 0.66 3.18
CA ALA A 31 15.60 -0.17 3.26
C ALA A 31 16.53 0.25 4.42
N VAL A 32 16.60 1.53 4.74
CA VAL A 32 17.38 2.05 5.88
C VAL A 32 16.57 2.18 7.18
N SER A 33 15.36 1.61 7.22
CA SER A 33 14.45 1.63 8.39
C SER A 33 14.14 3.04 8.92
N LYS A 34 14.05 4.04 8.04
CA LYS A 34 13.64 5.40 8.40
C LYS A 34 12.19 5.65 7.96
N SER A 35 11.28 5.82 8.92
CA SER A 35 9.84 6.02 8.68
C SER A 35 9.46 7.44 8.22
N HIS A 36 10.34 8.43 8.43
CA HIS A 36 10.01 9.86 8.23
C HIS A 36 9.51 10.20 6.81
N ALA A 37 9.91 9.45 5.77
CA ALA A 37 9.46 9.72 4.40
C ALA A 37 7.95 9.47 4.22
N ALA A 38 7.38 8.45 4.87
CA ALA A 38 5.95 8.18 4.80
C ALA A 38 5.13 9.18 5.61
N ASP A 39 5.65 9.60 6.78
CA ASP A 39 5.04 10.66 7.58
C ASP A 39 5.01 11.98 6.81
N SER A 40 6.14 12.36 6.20
CA SER A 40 6.24 13.57 5.38
C SER A 40 5.34 13.50 4.13
N PHE A 41 5.22 12.33 3.51
CA PHE A 41 4.28 12.13 2.40
C PHE A 41 2.84 12.36 2.86
N THR A 42 2.43 11.72 3.95
CA THR A 42 1.06 11.82 4.49
C THR A 42 0.75 13.28 4.89
N GLN A 43 1.67 13.95 5.57
CA GLN A 43 1.52 15.34 5.99
C GLN A 43 1.50 16.33 4.83
N SER A 44 2.05 15.96 3.67
CA SER A 44 2.03 16.83 2.49
C SER A 44 0.67 16.90 1.78
N GLY A 45 -0.30 16.06 2.18
CA GLY A 45 -1.61 16.00 1.52
C GLY A 45 -1.59 15.26 0.17
N ALA A 46 -0.46 14.64 -0.18
CA ALA A 46 -0.23 13.94 -1.45
C ALA A 46 -1.11 12.70 -1.65
N SER A 47 -1.75 12.19 -0.59
CA SER A 47 -2.63 11.02 -0.66
C SER A 47 -3.81 11.25 -1.61
N GLN A 48 -4.41 12.44 -1.59
CA GLN A 48 -5.54 12.73 -2.47
C GLN A 48 -5.14 12.78 -3.96
N PRO A 49 -4.07 13.52 -4.35
CA PRO A 49 -3.50 13.45 -5.68
C PRO A 49 -3.09 12.03 -6.11
N LEU A 50 -2.52 11.23 -5.20
CA LEU A 50 -2.13 9.85 -5.49
C LEU A 50 -3.34 8.99 -5.88
N ILE A 51 -4.47 9.11 -5.17
CA ILE A 51 -5.71 8.39 -5.51
C ILE A 51 -6.25 8.83 -6.89
N GLN A 52 -6.12 10.12 -7.22
CA GLN A 52 -6.52 10.63 -8.53
C GLN A 52 -5.64 10.06 -9.65
N CYS A 53 -4.32 9.96 -9.42
CA CYS A 53 -3.39 9.33 -10.35
C CYS A 53 -3.70 7.83 -10.54
N LEU A 54 -4.03 7.15 -9.45
CA LEU A 54 -4.43 5.74 -9.42
C LEU A 54 -5.74 5.46 -10.18
N SER A 55 -6.63 6.46 -10.28
CA SER A 55 -7.94 6.32 -10.93
C SER A 55 -8.02 7.09 -12.26
N SER A 56 -6.87 7.33 -12.90
CA SER A 56 -6.75 8.21 -14.06
C SER A 56 -7.15 7.57 -15.39
N GLY A 57 -7.18 6.23 -15.46
CA GLY A 57 -7.30 5.48 -16.70
C GLY A 57 -6.03 5.45 -17.56
N VAL A 58 -4.90 5.97 -17.04
CA VAL A 58 -3.60 5.98 -17.73
C VAL A 58 -2.71 4.91 -17.12
N GLU A 59 -2.48 3.82 -17.86
CA GLU A 59 -1.77 2.62 -17.40
C GLU A 59 -0.46 2.93 -16.65
N ASP A 60 0.43 3.73 -17.24
CA ASP A 60 1.71 4.07 -16.60
C ASP A 60 1.55 4.89 -15.31
N LEU A 61 0.55 5.78 -15.26
CA LEU A 61 0.28 6.61 -14.10
C LEU A 61 -0.30 5.77 -12.96
N GLU A 62 -1.20 4.85 -13.28
CA GLU A 62 -1.78 3.90 -12.32
C GLU A 62 -0.69 2.97 -11.76
N LEU A 63 0.14 2.38 -12.63
CA LEU A 63 1.27 1.53 -12.26
C LEU A 63 2.23 2.25 -11.30
N GLN A 64 2.67 3.47 -11.62
CA GLN A 64 3.57 4.19 -10.71
C GLN A 64 2.86 4.58 -9.40
N SER A 65 1.57 4.88 -9.43
CA SER A 65 0.78 5.18 -8.23
C SER A 65 0.67 3.96 -7.32
N ILE A 66 0.41 2.77 -7.88
CA ILE A 66 0.40 1.49 -7.17
C ILE A 66 1.76 1.25 -6.52
N ARG A 67 2.86 1.44 -7.25
CA ARG A 67 4.22 1.27 -6.72
C ARG A 67 4.54 2.25 -5.59
N THR A 68 4.18 3.53 -5.71
CA THR A 68 4.34 4.52 -4.64
C THR A 68 3.54 4.11 -3.40
N MET A 69 2.28 3.74 -3.59
CA MET A 69 1.39 3.28 -2.52
C MET A 69 1.92 2.04 -1.82
N PHE A 70 2.51 1.09 -2.55
CA PHE A 70 3.16 -0.08 -1.96
C PHE A 70 4.30 0.26 -1.02
N HIS A 71 5.14 1.22 -1.41
CA HIS A 71 6.23 1.66 -0.55
C HIS A 71 5.73 2.44 0.67
N LEU A 72 4.58 3.12 0.57
CA LEU A 72 3.91 3.71 1.73
C LEU A 72 3.37 2.62 2.68
N CYS A 73 2.72 1.58 2.16
CA CYS A 73 2.25 0.45 2.96
C CYS A 73 3.40 -0.31 3.66
N LYS A 74 4.63 -0.24 3.12
CA LYS A 74 5.82 -0.83 3.76
C LYS A 74 6.41 0.01 4.91
N ALA A 75 6.03 1.28 5.03
CA ALA A 75 6.60 2.17 6.03
C ALA A 75 6.02 1.89 7.42
N LYS A 76 6.78 1.12 8.23
CA LYS A 76 6.34 0.61 9.53
C LYS A 76 5.91 1.72 10.50
N GLY A 77 4.77 1.52 11.16
CA GLY A 77 4.39 2.24 12.38
C GLY A 77 3.84 3.64 12.18
N THR A 78 3.34 3.96 10.97
CA THR A 78 2.87 5.31 10.62
C THR A 78 1.38 5.30 10.28
N THR A 79 0.67 6.42 10.52
CA THR A 79 -0.68 6.67 10.00
C THR A 79 -0.72 6.49 8.48
N GLY A 80 0.37 6.83 7.79
CA GLY A 80 0.51 6.67 6.34
C GLY A 80 0.40 5.23 5.85
N GLN A 81 0.84 4.24 6.64
CA GLN A 81 0.68 2.83 6.31
C GLN A 81 -0.81 2.42 6.26
N MET A 82 -1.61 2.94 7.19
CA MET A 82 -3.04 2.66 7.27
C MET A 82 -3.84 3.36 6.20
N ASP A 83 -3.58 4.65 5.98
CA ASP A 83 -4.26 5.41 4.93
C ASP A 83 -3.94 4.82 3.55
N ALA A 84 -2.69 4.43 3.30
CA ALA A 84 -2.32 3.76 2.06
C ALA A 84 -3.01 2.39 1.90
N THR A 85 -3.15 1.61 2.97
CA THR A 85 -3.85 0.31 2.93
C THR A 85 -5.34 0.50 2.64
N LYS A 86 -5.99 1.52 3.21
CA LYS A 86 -7.39 1.87 2.90
C LYS A 86 -7.57 2.32 1.46
N CYS A 87 -6.64 3.12 0.94
CA CYS A 87 -6.68 3.55 -0.47
C CYS A 87 -6.54 2.35 -1.41
N LEU A 88 -5.61 1.45 -1.10
CA LEU A 88 -5.42 0.21 -1.84
C LEU A 88 -6.68 -0.65 -1.84
N HIS A 89 -7.32 -0.81 -0.67
CA HIS A 89 -8.58 -1.52 -0.53
C HIS A 89 -9.66 -0.98 -1.48
N VAL A 90 -9.96 0.32 -1.38
CA VAL A 90 -11.00 0.97 -2.20
C VAL A 90 -10.70 0.83 -3.69
N TYR A 91 -9.43 0.95 -4.08
CA TYR A 91 -9.05 0.78 -5.48
C TYR A 91 -9.25 -0.65 -5.97
N MET A 92 -8.86 -1.66 -5.18
CA MET A 92 -9.01 -3.08 -5.52
C MET A 92 -10.48 -3.52 -5.59
N VAL A 93 -11.33 -3.00 -4.72
CA VAL A 93 -12.79 -3.25 -4.76
C VAL A 93 -13.38 -2.75 -6.08
N ASN A 94 -12.95 -1.58 -6.54
CA ASN A 94 -13.47 -0.98 -7.77
C ASN A 94 -12.79 -1.52 -9.04
N ASN A 95 -11.60 -2.11 -8.93
CA ASN A 95 -10.79 -2.58 -10.06
C ASN A 95 -10.25 -3.99 -9.82
N PRO A 96 -11.06 -5.06 -9.93
CA PRO A 96 -10.61 -6.43 -9.65
C PRO A 96 -9.39 -6.89 -10.47
N ALA A 97 -9.19 -6.33 -11.66
CA ALA A 97 -8.03 -6.64 -12.52
C ALA A 97 -6.69 -6.24 -11.88
N CYS A 98 -6.65 -5.26 -10.97
CA CYS A 98 -5.41 -4.84 -10.33
C CYS A 98 -4.91 -5.80 -9.23
N ARG A 99 -5.72 -6.80 -8.84
CA ARG A 99 -5.35 -7.77 -7.79
C ARG A 99 -4.06 -8.51 -8.12
N ASP A 100 -3.89 -8.91 -9.37
CA ASP A 100 -2.72 -9.65 -9.85
C ASP A 100 -1.45 -8.82 -9.75
N GLU A 101 -1.53 -7.54 -10.14
CA GLU A 101 -0.43 -6.60 -10.00
C GLU A 101 -0.08 -6.39 -8.51
N VAL A 102 -1.10 -6.24 -7.66
CA VAL A 102 -0.91 -6.08 -6.23
C VAL A 102 -0.20 -7.29 -5.62
N VAL A 103 -0.60 -8.51 -5.99
CA VAL A 103 0.04 -9.74 -5.54
C VAL A 103 1.47 -9.86 -6.09
N GLY A 104 1.67 -9.56 -7.37
CA GLY A 104 2.99 -9.57 -8.03
C GLY A 104 4.01 -8.62 -7.40
N HIS A 105 3.55 -7.57 -6.72
CA HIS A 105 4.39 -6.63 -5.97
C HIS A 105 4.58 -6.98 -4.49
N ASN A 106 4.30 -8.23 -4.08
CA ASN A 106 4.35 -8.72 -2.70
C ASN A 106 3.30 -8.09 -1.77
N GLY A 107 2.13 -7.72 -2.32
CA GLY A 107 1.06 -7.10 -1.53
C GLY A 107 0.58 -7.96 -0.37
N LEU A 108 0.55 -9.29 -0.52
CA LEU A 108 0.19 -10.22 0.55
C LEU A 108 1.10 -10.08 1.77
N THR A 109 2.42 -10.08 1.59
CA THR A 109 3.38 -9.91 2.70
C THR A 109 3.19 -8.56 3.38
N ILE A 110 2.96 -7.51 2.61
CA ILE A 110 2.79 -6.15 3.14
C ILE A 110 1.51 -6.07 3.99
N LEU A 111 0.39 -6.56 3.48
CA LEU A 111 -0.88 -6.56 4.20
C LEU A 111 -0.83 -7.43 5.45
N VAL A 112 -0.18 -8.59 5.42
CA VAL A 112 0.04 -9.42 6.62
C VAL A 112 0.88 -8.67 7.65
N GLN A 113 1.94 -7.98 7.25
CA GLN A 113 2.76 -7.18 8.17
C GLN A 113 1.96 -6.01 8.77
N THR A 114 1.12 -5.34 7.98
CA THR A 114 0.22 -4.29 8.47
C THR A 114 -0.76 -4.86 9.50
N LEU A 115 -1.38 -6.00 9.21
CA LEU A 115 -2.32 -6.68 10.11
C LEU A 115 -1.66 -7.07 11.44
N LEU A 116 -0.49 -7.71 11.39
CA LEU A 116 0.26 -8.07 12.59
C LEU A 116 0.63 -6.86 13.43
N LEU A 117 1.03 -5.75 12.80
CA LEU A 117 1.35 -4.52 13.50
C LEU A 117 0.11 -3.94 14.20
N LEU A 118 -1.05 -3.90 13.53
CA LEU A 118 -2.29 -3.38 14.10
C LEU A 118 -2.75 -4.18 15.31
N THR A 119 -2.82 -5.51 15.17
CA THR A 119 -3.22 -6.39 16.28
C THR A 119 -2.29 -6.27 17.48
N ALA A 120 -1.01 -5.93 17.28
CA ALA A 120 -0.05 -5.72 18.36
C ALA A 120 -0.10 -4.32 19.00
N THR A 121 -0.63 -3.30 18.32
CA THR A 121 -0.50 -1.89 18.74
C THR A 121 -1.82 -1.18 18.99
N SER A 122 -2.90 -1.62 18.36
CA SER A 122 -4.21 -0.98 18.46
C SER A 122 -5.31 -2.01 18.15
N PRO A 123 -5.82 -2.73 19.18
CA PRO A 123 -6.83 -3.77 18.99
C PRO A 123 -8.18 -3.26 18.48
N ASP A 124 -8.44 -1.94 18.55
CA ASP A 124 -9.63 -1.28 17.99
C ASP A 124 -9.39 -0.67 16.59
N ALA A 125 -8.23 -0.88 15.98
CA ALA A 125 -7.93 -0.34 14.65
C ALA A 125 -8.76 -1.03 13.55
N ASP A 126 -8.82 -0.43 12.37
CA ASP A 126 -9.51 -0.93 11.16
C ASP A 126 -8.86 -2.21 10.59
N VAL A 127 -8.80 -3.25 11.41
CA VAL A 127 -8.29 -4.59 11.09
C VAL A 127 -9.13 -5.19 9.96
N ASP A 128 -10.43 -4.94 9.97
CA ASP A 128 -11.39 -5.43 8.98
C ASP A 128 -10.97 -5.04 7.55
N VAL A 129 -10.58 -3.78 7.33
CA VAL A 129 -10.16 -3.32 6.00
C VAL A 129 -8.91 -4.06 5.52
N VAL A 130 -7.95 -4.33 6.41
CA VAL A 130 -6.74 -5.07 6.06
C VAL A 130 -7.07 -6.53 5.75
N VAL A 131 -7.96 -7.15 6.52
CA VAL A 131 -8.43 -8.53 6.31
C VAL A 131 -9.20 -8.65 5.01
N GLU A 132 -10.14 -7.74 4.73
CA GLU A 132 -10.89 -7.73 3.47
C GLU A 132 -9.97 -7.55 2.26
N THR A 133 -8.97 -6.67 2.37
CA THR A 133 -7.97 -6.49 1.30
C THR A 133 -7.11 -7.73 1.09
N LEU A 134 -6.74 -8.44 2.16
CA LEU A 134 -6.07 -9.73 2.07
C LEU A 134 -6.93 -10.76 1.35
N LEU A 135 -8.22 -10.85 1.68
CA LEU A 135 -9.16 -11.77 1.01
C LEU A 135 -9.27 -11.46 -0.48
N LEU A 136 -9.35 -10.17 -0.87
CA LEU A 136 -9.33 -9.78 -2.28
C LEU A 136 -8.04 -10.19 -3.00
N CYS A 137 -6.88 -10.11 -2.34
CA CYS A 137 -5.62 -10.57 -2.91
C CYS A 137 -5.59 -12.10 -3.10
N LEU A 138 -6.24 -12.87 -2.22
CA LEU A 138 -6.27 -14.33 -2.32
C LEU A 138 -7.10 -14.84 -3.51
N GLU A 139 -7.93 -13.99 -4.12
CA GLU A 139 -8.65 -14.28 -5.36
C GLU A 139 -7.78 -14.14 -6.63
N SER A 140 -6.53 -13.69 -6.50
CA SER A 140 -5.58 -13.52 -7.62
C SER A 140 -5.06 -14.86 -8.16
N GLU A 141 -4.85 -14.94 -9.48
CA GLU A 141 -4.22 -16.09 -10.13
C GLU A 141 -2.72 -16.24 -9.75
N PHE A 142 -2.09 -15.15 -9.30
CA PHE A 142 -0.66 -15.10 -8.97
C PHE A 142 -0.36 -15.47 -7.50
N VAL A 143 -1.39 -15.78 -6.69
CA VAL A 143 -1.24 -16.10 -5.27
C VAL A 143 -0.27 -17.26 -5.01
N GLN A 144 -0.21 -18.24 -5.93
CA GLN A 144 0.70 -19.39 -5.84
C GLN A 144 2.16 -19.02 -6.13
N GLN A 145 2.40 -17.98 -6.94
CA GLN A 145 3.73 -17.51 -7.29
C GLN A 145 4.31 -16.59 -6.21
N TYR A 146 3.44 -15.81 -5.56
CA TYR A 146 3.80 -14.87 -4.49
C TYR A 146 3.03 -15.17 -3.20
N PRO A 147 3.21 -16.37 -2.59
CA PRO A 147 2.45 -16.75 -1.41
C PRO A 147 2.88 -15.94 -0.18
N ILE A 148 2.03 -15.91 0.84
CA ILE A 148 2.40 -15.40 2.17
C ILE A 148 3.63 -16.17 2.65
N GLU A 149 4.69 -15.45 3.03
CA GLU A 149 5.91 -16.08 3.52
C GLU A 149 5.64 -16.90 4.77
N ARG A 150 6.19 -18.12 4.82
CA ARG A 150 5.96 -19.08 5.92
C ARG A 150 6.21 -18.50 7.31
N ALA A 151 7.17 -17.58 7.43
CA ALA A 151 7.50 -16.91 8.67
C ALA A 151 6.33 -16.10 9.26
N PHE A 152 5.40 -15.62 8.43
CA PHE A 152 4.26 -14.83 8.87
C PHE A 152 2.99 -15.65 9.10
N VAL A 153 2.94 -16.92 8.68
CA VAL A 153 1.73 -17.76 8.79
C VAL A 153 1.34 -17.98 10.25
N ALA A 154 2.25 -18.44 11.11
CA ALA A 154 1.94 -18.69 12.52
C ALA A 154 1.58 -17.40 13.29
N PRO A 155 2.33 -16.28 13.17
CA PRO A 155 1.93 -15.00 13.73
C PRO A 155 0.54 -14.55 13.27
N LEU A 156 0.23 -14.71 11.97
CA LEU A 156 -1.05 -14.31 11.39
C LEU A 156 -2.21 -15.10 12.01
N PHE A 157 -2.06 -16.42 12.15
CA PHE A 157 -3.05 -17.25 12.84
C PHE A 157 -3.25 -16.81 14.29
N GLY A 158 -2.17 -16.48 15.01
CA GLY A 158 -2.27 -15.98 16.38
C GLY A 158 -2.99 -14.62 16.48
N ALA A 159 -2.72 -13.73 15.52
CA ALA A 159 -3.34 -12.40 15.46
C ALA A 159 -4.84 -12.44 15.11
N LEU A 160 -5.28 -13.44 14.33
CA LEU A 160 -6.68 -13.62 13.94
C LEU A 160 -7.51 -14.44 14.94
N GLN A 161 -6.88 -15.00 15.99
CA GLN A 161 -7.61 -15.72 17.02
C GLN A 161 -8.35 -14.73 17.94
N PRO A 162 -9.63 -15.00 18.29
CA PRO A 162 -10.33 -14.23 19.30
C PRO A 162 -9.54 -14.29 20.62
N HIS A 163 -9.26 -13.11 21.20
CA HIS A 163 -8.68 -13.04 22.54
C HIS A 163 -9.76 -13.46 23.56
N PHE A 164 -9.63 -14.66 24.10
CA PHE A 164 -10.47 -15.19 25.18
C PHE A 164 -9.95 -14.76 26.55
#